data_AF-A0A6M1NK01-F1
#
_entry.id   AF-A0A6M1NK01-F1
#
_cell.length_a   1.000
_cell.length_b   1.000
_cell.length_c   1.000
_cell.angle_alpha   90.00
_cell.angle_beta   90.00
_cell.angle_gamma   90.00
#
_symmetry.space_group_name_H-M   'P 1'
#
loop_
_entity.id
_entity.type
_entity.pdbx_description
1 polymer ?
#
loop_
_entity_poly.entity_id
_entity_poly.type
_entity_poly.pdbx_seq_one_letter_code
_entity_poly.pdbx_strand_id
1 'polypeptide(L)'
;MHKKSLFELEIINRSIQIRTYHKKSQSYIAMILDVTDGYIGHIENPLRPEMYTHDQINAIALDLGISPHDFYPHNAVVQDLPKKNAKQYWEKANAIRERLNSLIDTNFFKSEKSVLDIIDKLRKDKDFLYGDLTNKDITDQARPLVNQGQLKSKRISNKNYYYKP
;
A
#
# COMPACT_ATOMS: atom_id res chain seq x y z
N MET A 1 -8.00 9.17 -5.03
CA MET A 1 -7.90 8.41 -6.30
C MET A 1 -6.43 8.15 -6.55
N HIS A 2 -6.02 6.89 -6.64
CA HIS A 2 -4.64 6.57 -7.03
C HIS A 2 -4.54 6.88 -8.54
N LYS A 3 -3.76 7.90 -8.90
CA LYS A 3 -3.47 8.21 -10.30
C LYS A 3 -2.37 7.26 -10.78
N LYS A 4 -2.42 6.88 -12.06
CA LYS A 4 -1.30 6.17 -12.70
C LYS A 4 -0.03 7.02 -12.61
N SER A 5 1.09 6.36 -12.33
CA SER A 5 2.43 6.91 -12.42
C SER A 5 2.79 7.23 -13.88
N LEU A 6 3.83 8.02 -14.11
CA LEU A 6 4.28 8.34 -15.48
C LEU A 6 4.75 7.09 -16.23
N PHE A 7 5.38 6.15 -15.52
CA PHE A 7 5.77 4.86 -16.08
C PHE A 7 4.57 4.03 -16.53
N GLU A 8 3.53 3.95 -15.70
CA GLU A 8 2.29 3.25 -16.05
C GLU A 8 1.57 3.89 -17.23
N LEU A 9 1.51 5.23 -17.28
CA LEU A 9 0.92 5.94 -18.42
C LEU A 9 1.65 5.65 -19.73
N GLU A 10 2.97 5.52 -19.70
CA GLU A 10 3.77 5.18 -20.88
C GLU A 10 3.46 3.76 -21.39
N ILE A 11 3.26 2.79 -20.48
CA ILE A 11 2.79 1.45 -20.85
C ILE A 11 1.41 1.52 -21.53
N ILE A 12 0.49 2.32 -20.99
CA ILE A 12 -0.84 2.48 -21.58
C ILE A 12 -0.76 3.13 -22.96
N ASN A 13 0.04 4.19 -23.12
CA ASN A 13 0.24 4.84 -24.41
C ASN A 13 0.78 3.87 -25.47
N ARG A 14 1.77 3.06 -25.09
CA ARG A 14 2.31 2.00 -25.96
C ARG A 14 1.27 0.96 -26.30
N SER A 15 0.47 0.51 -25.32
CA SER A 15 -0.61 -0.43 -25.58
C SER A 15 -1.63 0.12 -26.59
N ILE A 16 -2.00 1.40 -26.49
CA ILE A 16 -2.91 2.05 -27.45
C ILE A 16 -2.26 2.13 -28.84
N GLN A 17 -0.99 2.53 -28.92
CA GLN A 17 -0.24 2.58 -30.18
C GLN A 17 -0.14 1.21 -30.86
N ILE A 18 0.23 0.17 -30.12
CA ILE A 18 0.28 -1.21 -30.60
C ILE A 18 -1.12 -1.63 -31.09
N ARG A 19 -2.15 -1.48 -30.25
CA ARG A 19 -3.52 -1.88 -30.59
C ARG A 19 -4.01 -1.19 -31.88
N THR A 20 -3.78 0.12 -32.00
CA THR A 20 -4.17 0.90 -33.18
C THR A 20 -3.35 0.56 -34.43
N TYR A 21 -2.04 0.33 -34.29
CA TYR A 21 -1.18 -0.13 -35.37
C TYR A 21 -1.65 -1.47 -35.94
N HIS A 22 -2.03 -2.41 -35.08
CA HIS A 22 -2.61 -3.71 -35.47
C HIS A 22 -4.11 -3.63 -35.85
N LYS A 23 -4.70 -2.43 -35.92
CA LYS A 23 -6.11 -2.17 -36.26
C LYS A 23 -7.12 -2.93 -35.40
N LYS A 24 -6.82 -3.08 -34.11
CA LYS A 24 -7.69 -3.76 -33.15
C LYS A 24 -8.52 -2.76 -32.34
N SER A 25 -9.78 -3.11 -32.06
CA SER A 25 -10.64 -2.32 -31.18
C SER A 25 -10.36 -2.64 -29.70
N GLN A 26 -10.87 -1.80 -28.79
CA GLN A 26 -10.88 -2.12 -27.36
C GLN A 26 -11.66 -3.43 -27.09
N SER A 27 -12.81 -3.62 -27.76
CA SER A 27 -13.61 -4.84 -27.65
C SER A 27 -12.87 -6.09 -28.11
N TYR A 28 -12.00 -5.97 -29.11
CA TYR A 28 -11.16 -7.09 -29.55
C TYR A 28 -10.16 -7.51 -28.46
N ILE A 29 -9.51 -6.54 -27.81
CA ILE A 29 -8.64 -6.84 -26.66
C ILE A 29 -9.44 -7.41 -25.49
N ALA A 30 -10.64 -6.88 -25.24
CA ALA A 30 -11.53 -7.39 -24.20
C ALA A 30 -11.89 -8.86 -24.42
N MET A 31 -12.20 -9.23 -25.68
CA MET A 31 -12.47 -10.61 -26.09
C MET A 31 -11.28 -11.55 -25.83
N ILE A 32 -10.06 -11.15 -26.19
CA ILE A 32 -8.85 -11.98 -25.97
C ILE A 32 -8.61 -12.23 -24.48
N LEU A 33 -8.86 -11.21 -23.67
CA LEU A 33 -8.60 -11.26 -22.24
C LEU A 33 -9.76 -11.83 -21.40
N ASP A 34 -10.88 -12.16 -22.05
CA ASP A 34 -12.13 -12.57 -21.38
C ASP A 34 -12.59 -11.58 -20.30
N VAL A 35 -12.61 -10.28 -20.68
CA VAL A 35 -13.02 -9.16 -19.82
C VAL A 35 -14.05 -8.27 -20.52
N THR A 36 -14.62 -7.32 -19.79
CA THR A 36 -15.59 -6.38 -20.37
C THR A 36 -14.91 -5.27 -21.19
N ASP A 37 -15.57 -4.77 -22.23
CA ASP A 37 -15.12 -3.59 -22.99
C ASP A 37 -14.83 -2.39 -22.08
N GLY A 38 -15.68 -2.19 -21.07
CA GLY A 38 -15.53 -1.13 -20.07
C GLY A 38 -14.24 -1.25 -19.26
N TYR A 39 -13.77 -2.47 -18.98
CA TYR A 39 -12.50 -2.69 -18.30
C TYR A 39 -11.31 -2.21 -19.16
N ILE A 40 -11.32 -2.49 -20.46
CA ILE A 40 -10.29 -1.96 -21.39
C ILE A 40 -10.36 -0.43 -21.45
N GLY A 41 -11.57 0.13 -21.52
CA GLY A 41 -11.77 1.58 -21.45
C GLY A 41 -11.26 2.21 -20.15
N HIS A 42 -11.37 1.52 -19.02
CA HIS A 42 -10.78 1.97 -17.75
C HIS A 42 -9.25 1.90 -17.75
N ILE A 43 -8.67 0.85 -18.31
CA ILE A 43 -7.21 0.73 -18.44
C ILE A 43 -6.64 1.88 -19.28
N GLU A 44 -7.23 2.13 -20.44
CA GLU A 44 -6.79 3.17 -21.36
C GLU A 44 -7.11 4.59 -20.88
N ASN A 45 -7.90 4.73 -19.81
CA ASN A 45 -8.18 6.02 -19.19
C ASN A 45 -7.07 6.43 -18.20
N PRO A 46 -6.39 7.57 -18.41
CA PRO A 46 -5.29 8.02 -17.55
C PRO A 46 -5.74 8.45 -16.14
N LEU A 47 -7.04 8.69 -15.95
CA LEU A 47 -7.62 9.09 -14.66
C LEU A 47 -8.01 7.89 -13.79
N ARG A 48 -7.99 6.69 -14.35
CA ARG A 48 -8.38 5.45 -13.69
C ARG A 48 -7.13 4.69 -13.22
N PRO A 49 -7.13 4.02 -12.06
CA PRO A 49 -5.97 3.26 -11.58
C PRO A 49 -5.74 1.91 -12.28
N GLU A 50 -6.74 1.37 -12.98
CA GLU A 50 -6.69 0.03 -13.58
C GLU A 50 -5.56 -0.11 -14.60
N MET A 51 -4.81 -1.21 -14.53
CA MET A 51 -3.70 -1.54 -15.42
C MET A 51 -3.88 -2.96 -15.96
N TYR A 52 -3.27 -3.25 -17.11
CA TYR A 52 -3.05 -4.64 -17.50
C TYR A 52 -2.12 -5.31 -16.49
N THR A 53 -2.44 -6.55 -16.13
CA THR A 53 -1.48 -7.44 -15.49
C THR A 53 -0.39 -7.85 -16.49
N HIS A 54 0.74 -8.35 -15.99
CA HIS A 54 1.79 -8.89 -16.85
C HIS A 54 1.29 -10.05 -17.71
N ASP A 55 0.39 -10.89 -17.17
CA ASP A 55 -0.20 -12.00 -17.91
C ASP A 55 -1.10 -11.52 -19.05
N GLN A 56 -1.89 -10.46 -18.82
CA GLN A 56 -2.71 -9.86 -19.87
C GLN A 56 -1.85 -9.22 -20.96
N ILE A 57 -0.76 -8.52 -20.60
CA ILE A 57 0.20 -8.00 -21.59
C ILE A 57 0.78 -9.14 -22.43
N ASN A 58 1.20 -10.23 -21.77
CA ASN A 58 1.73 -11.39 -22.46
C ASN A 58 0.69 -12.06 -23.38
N ALA A 59 -0.57 -12.18 -22.95
CA ALA A 59 -1.64 -12.73 -23.77
C ALA A 59 -1.91 -11.89 -25.02
N ILE A 60 -1.94 -10.56 -24.90
CA ILE A 60 -2.07 -9.66 -26.05
C ILE A 60 -0.84 -9.80 -26.97
N ALA A 61 0.37 -9.85 -26.40
CA ALA A 61 1.60 -9.98 -27.18
C ALA A 61 1.61 -11.29 -28.00
N LEU A 62 1.17 -12.40 -27.40
CA LEU A 62 1.01 -13.69 -28.07
C LEU A 62 0.01 -13.62 -29.24
N ASP A 63 -1.17 -13.00 -29.04
CA ASP A 63 -2.18 -12.85 -30.10
C ASP A 63 -1.66 -11.99 -31.26
N LEU A 64 -0.92 -10.93 -30.96
CA LEU A 64 -0.39 -10.00 -31.96
C LEU A 64 0.93 -10.45 -32.61
N GLY A 65 1.56 -11.51 -32.09
CA GLY A 65 2.85 -12.01 -32.57
C GLY A 65 4.02 -11.06 -32.32
N ILE A 66 3.98 -10.32 -31.21
CA ILE A 66 5.00 -9.32 -30.83
C ILE A 66 5.65 -9.66 -29.49
N SER A 67 6.70 -8.92 -29.11
CA SER A 67 7.32 -9.11 -27.81
C SER A 67 6.50 -8.40 -26.72
N PRO A 68 6.27 -9.01 -25.54
CA PRO A 68 5.68 -8.29 -24.42
C PRO A 68 6.53 -7.09 -23.98
N HIS A 69 7.83 -7.07 -24.31
CA HIS A 69 8.70 -5.93 -24.09
C HIS A 69 8.24 -4.66 -24.83
N ASP A 70 7.57 -4.80 -25.98
CA ASP A 70 7.14 -3.66 -26.81
C ASP A 70 6.13 -2.76 -26.08
N PHE A 71 5.40 -3.30 -25.11
CA PHE A 71 4.48 -2.57 -24.24
C PHE A 71 5.19 -1.70 -23.19
N TYR A 72 6.47 -1.92 -22.93
CA TYR A 72 7.23 -1.20 -21.91
C TYR A 72 8.09 -0.09 -22.52
N PRO A 73 8.41 0.97 -21.75
CA PRO A 73 9.33 1.97 -22.22
C PRO A 73 10.75 1.43 -22.34
N HIS A 74 11.40 1.70 -23.47
CA HIS A 74 12.80 1.33 -23.70
C HIS A 74 13.78 2.11 -22.82
N ASN A 75 13.40 3.33 -22.43
CA ASN A 75 14.18 4.20 -21.55
C ASN A 75 13.47 4.40 -20.23
N ALA A 76 14.23 4.65 -19.16
CA ALA A 76 13.65 4.98 -17.87
C ALA A 76 12.78 6.23 -17.95
N VAL A 77 11.59 6.17 -17.36
CA VAL A 77 10.68 7.31 -17.24
C VAL A 77 11.04 8.06 -15.95
N VAL A 78 11.48 9.30 -16.08
CA VAL A 78 11.82 10.15 -14.93
C VAL A 78 10.53 10.55 -14.21
N GLN A 79 10.39 10.11 -12.97
CA GLN A 79 9.29 10.50 -12.10
C GLN A 79 9.75 10.58 -10.64
N ASP A 80 9.26 11.58 -9.92
CA ASP A 80 9.47 11.63 -8.47
C ASP A 80 8.65 10.52 -7.80
N LEU A 81 9.35 9.56 -7.21
CA LEU A 81 8.69 8.59 -6.34
C LEU A 81 8.22 9.31 -5.07
N PRO A 82 7.03 8.99 -4.53
CA PRO A 82 6.59 9.55 -3.26
C PRO A 82 7.59 9.17 -2.18
N LYS A 83 8.45 10.13 -1.81
CA LYS A 83 9.42 9.94 -0.72
C LYS A 83 8.64 9.99 0.58
N LYS A 84 8.72 8.91 1.37
CA LYS A 84 8.27 8.96 2.77
C LYS A 84 9.05 10.09 3.46
N ASN A 85 8.35 11.03 4.09
CA ASN A 85 9.00 12.04 4.92
C ASN A 85 9.61 11.33 6.14
N ALA A 86 10.90 10.99 6.03
CA ALA A 86 11.60 10.19 7.03
C ALA A 86 11.60 10.88 8.41
N LYS A 87 11.70 12.22 8.42
CA LYS A 87 11.62 13.03 9.64
C LYS A 87 10.26 12.86 10.31
N GLN A 88 9.18 13.07 9.58
CA GLN A 88 7.82 12.92 10.11
C GLN A 88 7.53 11.48 10.60
N TYR A 89 8.04 10.47 9.88
CA TYR A 89 7.92 9.08 10.30
C TYR A 89 8.65 8.83 11.64
N TRP A 90 9.88 9.34 11.77
CA TRP A 90 10.65 9.24 13.00
C TRP A 90 10.02 9.98 14.18
N GLU A 91 9.51 11.20 13.96
CA GLU A 91 8.80 11.98 14.98
C GLU A 91 7.56 11.24 15.49
N LYS A 92 6.75 10.69 14.56
CA LYS A 92 5.58 9.89 14.91
C LYS A 92 5.97 8.64 15.72
N ALA A 93 6.98 7.91 15.27
CA ALA A 93 7.45 6.69 15.93
C ALA A 93 7.94 6.99 17.37
N ASN A 94 8.73 8.05 17.55
CA ASN A 94 9.21 8.46 18.86
C ASN A 94 8.06 8.88 19.78
N ALA A 95 7.12 9.70 19.30
CA ALA A 95 5.97 10.11 20.09
C ALA A 95 5.13 8.92 20.57
N ILE A 96 4.90 7.91 19.72
CA ILE A 96 4.20 6.67 20.11
C ILE A 96 5.00 5.94 21.19
N ARG A 97 6.30 5.77 21.00
CA ARG A 97 7.18 5.05 21.94
C ARG A 97 7.19 5.72 23.32
N GLU A 98 7.31 7.04 23.37
CA GLU A 98 7.26 7.82 24.62
C GLU A 98 5.94 7.62 25.36
N ARG A 99 4.81 7.68 24.64
CA ARG A 99 3.49 7.45 25.25
C ARG A 99 3.30 6.01 25.70
N LEU A 100 3.79 5.02 24.94
CA LEU A 100 3.76 3.62 25.38
C LEU A 100 4.54 3.43 26.70
N ASN A 101 5.73 4.02 26.82
CA ASN A 101 6.50 4.00 28.06
C ASN A 101 5.71 4.64 29.22
N SER A 102 5.12 5.82 29.00
CA SER A 102 4.27 6.45 30.01
C SER A 102 3.11 5.55 30.43
N LEU A 103 2.43 4.89 29.48
CA LEU A 103 1.34 3.95 29.78
C LEU A 103 1.81 2.71 30.57
N ILE A 104 3.04 2.23 30.36
CA ILE A 104 3.65 1.13 31.14
C ILE A 104 3.87 1.52 32.60
N ASP A 105 4.23 2.78 32.85
CA ASP A 105 4.40 3.32 34.20
C ASP A 105 3.06 3.54 34.91
N THR A 106 1.97 3.65 34.15
CA THR A 106 0.60 3.66 34.70
C THR A 106 0.02 2.25 34.90
N ASN A 107 -1.20 2.20 35.46
CA ASN A 107 -1.98 0.97 35.59
C ASN A 107 -2.61 0.46 34.28
N PHE A 108 -2.33 1.09 33.13
CA PHE A 108 -3.01 0.77 31.87
C PHE A 108 -2.78 -0.67 31.41
N PHE A 109 -1.54 -1.16 31.49
CA PHE A 109 -1.17 -2.52 31.08
C PHE A 109 -1.30 -3.58 32.20
N LYS A 110 -1.97 -3.27 33.32
CA LYS A 110 -2.27 -4.28 34.37
C LYS A 110 -3.16 -5.42 33.89
N SER A 111 -3.92 -5.18 32.82
CA SER A 111 -4.75 -6.19 32.14
C SER A 111 -4.31 -6.27 30.68
N GLU A 112 -4.68 -7.36 29.99
CA GLU A 112 -4.45 -7.51 28.56
C GLU A 112 -5.07 -6.33 27.79
N LYS A 113 -4.26 -5.63 27.00
CA LYS A 113 -4.69 -4.53 26.11
C LYS A 113 -4.42 -4.90 24.67
N SER A 114 -5.46 -4.87 23.85
CA SER A 114 -5.32 -5.02 22.42
C SER A 114 -4.66 -3.78 21.81
N VAL A 115 -4.16 -3.92 20.58
CA VAL A 115 -3.67 -2.78 19.79
C VAL A 115 -4.72 -1.67 19.67
N LEU A 116 -6.01 -2.02 19.53
CA LEU A 116 -7.09 -1.04 19.44
C LEU A 116 -7.28 -0.26 20.75
N ASP A 117 -7.20 -0.93 21.90
CA ASP A 117 -7.28 -0.26 23.21
C ASP A 117 -6.17 0.78 23.37
N ILE A 118 -4.96 0.44 22.91
CA ILE A 118 -3.81 1.35 22.92
C ILE A 118 -4.08 2.55 22.00
N ILE A 119 -4.53 2.31 20.76
CA ILE A 119 -4.87 3.38 19.80
C ILE A 119 -5.93 4.31 20.39
N ASP A 120 -7.01 3.77 20.96
CA ASP A 120 -8.09 4.55 21.54
C ASP A 120 -7.63 5.36 22.76
N LYS A 121 -6.69 4.82 23.55
CA LYS A 121 -6.08 5.54 24.66
C LYS A 121 -5.21 6.70 24.18
N LEU A 122 -4.40 6.49 23.15
CA LEU A 122 -3.52 7.52 22.57
C LEU A 122 -4.34 8.63 21.89
N ARG A 123 -5.42 8.28 21.18
CA ARG A 123 -6.31 9.27 20.54
C ARG A 123 -7.03 10.19 21.53
N LYS A 124 -7.27 9.71 22.75
CA LYS A 124 -7.90 10.51 23.83
C LYS A 124 -6.90 11.41 24.56
N ASP A 125 -5.60 11.22 24.33
CA ASP A 125 -4.55 12.07 24.88
C ASP A 125 -4.49 13.38 24.08
N LYS A 126 -4.84 14.50 24.73
CA LYS A 126 -4.90 15.82 24.09
C LYS A 126 -3.51 16.29 23.62
N ASP A 127 -2.45 15.77 24.23
CA ASP A 127 -1.08 16.14 23.93
C ASP A 127 -0.47 15.21 22.85
N PHE A 128 -1.25 14.27 22.32
CA PHE A 128 -0.82 13.36 21.27
C PHE A 128 -1.27 13.84 19.89
N LEU A 129 -0.33 14.44 19.15
CA LEU A 129 -0.60 15.18 17.92
C LEU A 129 -0.88 14.30 16.68
N TYR A 130 -0.85 12.97 16.80
CA TYR A 130 -0.99 12.03 15.68
C TYR A 130 -2.29 11.21 15.76
N GLY A 131 -3.40 11.72 15.20
CA GLY A 131 -4.71 11.04 15.26
C GLY A 131 -4.82 9.76 14.40
N ASP A 132 -4.07 9.72 13.29
CA ASP A 132 -4.06 8.59 12.36
C ASP A 132 -3.03 7.54 12.78
N LEU A 133 -3.42 6.67 13.70
CA LEU A 133 -2.64 5.52 14.12
C LEU A 133 -3.11 4.24 13.43
N THR A 134 -2.16 3.47 12.91
CA THR A 134 -2.39 2.13 12.38
C THR A 134 -1.97 1.07 13.40
N ASN A 135 -2.47 -0.16 13.24
CA ASN A 135 -2.00 -1.28 14.05
C ASN A 135 -0.48 -1.45 13.95
N LYS A 136 0.08 -1.24 12.74
CA LYS A 136 1.51 -1.34 12.49
C LYS A 136 2.30 -0.33 13.32
N ASP A 137 1.85 0.92 13.37
CA ASP A 137 2.50 1.98 14.14
C ASP A 137 2.68 1.56 15.61
N ILE A 138 1.65 0.98 16.22
CA ILE A 138 1.72 0.50 17.60
C ILE A 138 2.60 -0.74 17.73
N THR A 139 2.42 -1.74 16.86
CA THR A 139 3.17 -3.00 16.97
C THR A 139 4.67 -2.80 16.75
N ASP A 140 5.06 -1.87 15.87
CA ASP A 140 6.46 -1.57 15.58
C ASP A 140 7.14 -0.91 16.79
N GLN A 141 6.42 -0.07 17.55
CA GLN A 141 6.95 0.56 18.77
C GLN A 141 6.82 -0.31 20.03
N ALA A 142 5.82 -1.19 20.09
CA ALA A 142 5.62 -2.09 21.23
C ALA A 142 6.56 -3.31 21.20
N ARG A 143 6.98 -3.79 20.02
CA ARG A 143 7.85 -4.97 19.88
C ARG A 143 9.20 -4.79 20.61
N PRO A 144 9.91 -3.66 20.50
CA PRO A 144 11.12 -3.41 21.31
C PRO A 144 10.87 -3.49 22.82
N LEU A 145 9.74 -2.95 23.30
CA LEU A 145 9.38 -2.96 24.73
C LEU A 145 9.12 -4.39 25.24
N VAL A 146 8.55 -5.25 24.38
CA VAL A 146 8.40 -6.68 24.66
C VAL A 146 9.76 -7.38 24.72
N ASN A 147 10.63 -7.11 23.75
CA ASN A 147 11.98 -7.70 23.71
C ASN A 147 12.85 -7.27 24.91
N GLN A 148 12.62 -6.07 25.43
CA GLN A 148 13.28 -5.54 26.63
C GLN A 148 12.64 -6.02 27.94
N GLY A 149 11.58 -6.84 27.87
CA GLY A 149 10.88 -7.37 29.04
C GLY A 149 10.02 -6.35 29.79
N GLN A 150 9.79 -5.15 29.24
CA GLN A 150 8.91 -4.13 29.83
C GLN A 150 7.43 -4.47 29.63
N LEU A 151 7.11 -5.23 28.58
CA LEU A 151 5.80 -5.79 28.29
C LEU A 151 5.91 -7.27 27.98
N LYS A 152 4.84 -8.03 28.20
CA LYS A 152 4.60 -9.33 27.57
C LYS A 152 3.59 -9.15 26.45
N SER A 153 3.63 -10.05 25.48
CA SER A 153 2.65 -10.09 24.40
C SER A 153 2.01 -11.46 24.28
N LYS A 154 0.77 -11.49 23.80
CA LYS A 154 0.00 -12.69 23.53
C LYS A 154 -0.82 -12.48 22.26
N ARG A 155 -0.82 -13.48 21.39
CA ARG A 155 -1.64 -13.47 20.18
C ARG A 155 -2.88 -14.32 20.41
N ILE A 156 -4.05 -13.73 20.19
CA ILE A 156 -5.34 -14.44 20.23
C ILE A 156 -5.96 -14.27 18.84
N SER A 157 -6.07 -15.38 18.09
CA SER A 157 -6.45 -15.34 16.67
C SER A 157 -5.53 -14.39 15.87
N ASN A 158 -6.10 -13.36 15.23
CA ASN A 158 -5.37 -12.35 14.45
C ASN A 158 -5.10 -11.05 15.20
N LYS A 159 -5.26 -11.02 16.54
CA LYS A 159 -5.06 -9.83 17.36
C LYS A 159 -3.88 -10.00 18.33
N ASN A 160 -3.09 -8.93 18.45
CA ASN A 160 -2.01 -8.83 19.43
C ASN A 160 -2.51 -8.12 20.68
N TYR A 161 -2.17 -8.69 21.83
CA TYR A 161 -2.45 -8.16 23.16
C TYR A 161 -1.13 -7.94 23.90
N TYR A 162 -1.08 -6.89 24.71
CA TYR A 162 0.07 -6.49 25.51
C TYR A 162 -0.33 -6.31 26.97
N TYR A 163 0.53 -6.70 27.88
CA TYR A 163 0.31 -6.57 29.33
C TYR A 163 1.66 -6.45 30.05
N LYS A 164 1.65 -5.86 31.25
CA LYS A 164 2.84 -5.74 32.09
C LYS A 164 3.17 -7.13 32.68
N PRO A 165 4.46 -7.53 32.74
CA PRO A 165 4.89 -8.85 33.19
C PRO A 165 4.35 -9.31 34.53
#